data_AF-A0A3B8JGE8-F1
#
_entry.id   AF-A0A3B8JGE8-F1
#
_cell.length_a   1.000
_cell.length_b   1.000
_cell.length_c   1.000
_cell.angle_alpha   90.00
_cell.angle_beta   90.00
_cell.angle_gamma   90.00
#
_symmetry.space_group_name_H-M   'P 1'
#
loop_
_entity.id
_entity.type
_entity.pdbx_description
1 polymer ?
#
loop_
_entity_poly.entity_id
_entity_poly.type
_entity_poly.pdbx_seq_one_letter_code
_entity_poly.pdbx_strand_id
1 'polypeptide(L)'
;MWLNPEKPALTTVEPDLSSLLIQRLQLVTGMTDAHLRDFYRAKEHINFKDGLTILTWKHPLQIDHVFVANKQKECLYGGFVGLVHTKSLRQTLEEIKREYHEHLYL
;
A
#
# COMPACT_ATOMS: atom_id res chain seq x y z
N MET A 1 46.64 -8.64 -13.99
CA MET A 1 45.38 -9.27 -13.56
C MET A 1 44.56 -8.22 -12.84
N TRP A 2 43.45 -7.76 -13.45
CA TRP A 2 42.51 -6.87 -12.79
C TRP A 2 41.47 -7.76 -12.09
N LEU A 3 41.30 -7.60 -10.78
CA LEU A 3 40.23 -8.26 -10.03
C LEU A 3 38.92 -7.58 -10.42
N ASN A 4 38.04 -8.33 -11.08
CA ASN A 4 36.66 -7.92 -11.30
C ASN A 4 35.98 -7.95 -9.92
N PRO A 5 35.48 -6.82 -9.37
CA PRO A 5 34.64 -6.91 -8.19
C PRO A 5 33.37 -7.63 -8.63
N GLU A 6 33.13 -8.80 -8.06
CA GLU A 6 31.89 -9.54 -8.28
C GLU A 6 30.74 -8.57 -7.98
N LYS A 7 30.07 -8.14 -9.05
CA LYS A 7 28.83 -7.37 -8.96
C LYS A 7 27.89 -8.25 -8.13
N PRO A 8 27.34 -7.78 -7.00
CA PRO A 8 26.48 -8.61 -6.18
C PRO A 8 25.39 -9.15 -7.10
N ALA A 9 25.27 -10.47 -7.15
CA ALA A 9 24.18 -11.12 -7.88
C ALA A 9 22.90 -10.45 -7.41
N LEU A 10 22.15 -9.87 -8.34
CA LEU A 10 20.83 -9.34 -8.07
C LEU A 10 20.01 -10.50 -7.54
N THR A 11 19.96 -10.65 -6.21
CA THR A 11 18.99 -11.51 -5.54
C THR A 11 17.64 -11.01 -6.00
N THR A 12 16.97 -11.78 -6.82
CA THR A 12 15.55 -11.62 -7.11
C THR A 12 14.84 -11.88 -5.78
N VAL A 13 14.79 -10.86 -4.92
CA VAL A 13 13.98 -10.85 -3.71
C VAL A 13 12.56 -10.92 -4.24
N GLU A 14 11.90 -12.06 -4.06
CA GLU A 14 10.47 -12.13 -4.32
C GLU A 14 9.81 -10.97 -3.55
N PRO A 15 8.97 -10.15 -4.22
CA PRO A 15 8.39 -9.00 -3.58
C PRO A 15 7.56 -9.47 -2.39
N ASP A 16 7.86 -8.93 -1.21
CA ASP A 16 7.08 -9.18 -0.02
C ASP A 16 5.64 -8.64 -0.21
N LEU A 17 4.72 -9.08 0.66
CA LEU A 17 3.31 -8.70 0.57
C LEU A 17 3.12 -7.17 0.56
N SER A 18 3.93 -6.42 1.32
CA SER A 18 3.82 -4.96 1.33
C SER A 18 4.18 -4.36 -0.01
N SER A 19 5.26 -4.84 -0.64
CA SER A 19 5.67 -4.43 -1.98
C SER A 19 4.57 -4.73 -3.03
N LEU A 20 3.93 -5.90 -2.94
CA LEU A 20 2.83 -6.28 -3.83
C LEU A 20 1.60 -5.38 -3.65
N LEU A 21 1.20 -5.10 -2.41
CA LEU A 21 0.06 -4.21 -2.14
C LEU A 21 0.33 -2.78 -2.60
N ILE A 22 1.55 -2.27 -2.37
CA ILE A 22 1.96 -0.93 -2.81
C ILE A 22 1.90 -0.82 -4.33
N GLN A 23 2.49 -1.78 -5.05
CA GLN A 23 2.45 -1.80 -6.52
C GLN A 23 1.00 -1.85 -7.03
N ARG A 24 0.15 -2.67 -6.40
CA ARG A 24 -1.27 -2.75 -6.79
C ARG A 24 -2.01 -1.43 -6.56
N LEU A 25 -1.75 -0.73 -5.46
CA LEU A 25 -2.34 0.59 -5.20
C LEU A 25 -1.83 1.65 -6.19
N GLN A 26 -0.54 1.63 -6.53
CA GLN A 26 0.05 2.52 -7.54
C GLN A 26 -0.55 2.33 -8.93
N LEU A 27 -1.03 1.12 -9.26
CA LEU A 27 -1.70 0.82 -10.53
C LEU A 27 -3.17 1.26 -10.57
N VAL A 28 -3.74 1.75 -9.47
CA VAL A 28 -5.11 2.30 -9.47
C VAL A 28 -5.14 3.55 -10.36
N THR A 29 -6.04 3.57 -11.35
CA THR A 29 -6.21 4.73 -12.23
C THR A 29 -6.46 6.00 -11.42
N GLY A 30 -5.64 7.03 -11.65
CA GLY A 30 -5.72 8.31 -10.94
C GLY A 30 -5.06 8.33 -9.57
N MET A 31 -4.29 7.30 -9.21
CA MET A 31 -3.45 7.29 -8.02
C MET A 31 -2.36 8.37 -8.13
N THR A 32 -2.17 9.11 -7.04
CA THR A 32 -1.08 10.07 -6.86
C THR A 32 -0.40 9.79 -5.54
N ASP A 33 0.93 9.64 -5.55
CA ASP A 33 1.71 9.43 -4.35
C ASP A 33 1.59 10.65 -3.41
N ALA A 34 1.40 10.38 -2.12
CA ALA A 34 1.04 11.37 -1.11
C ALA A 34 2.14 11.53 -0.07
N HIS A 35 2.27 12.75 0.47
CA HIS A 35 3.05 12.95 1.68
C HIS A 35 2.38 12.25 2.87
N LEU A 36 3.17 11.66 3.76
CA LEU A 36 2.72 10.91 4.94
C LEU A 36 2.10 11.78 6.06
N ARG A 37 1.84 13.07 5.79
CA ARG A 37 1.47 14.05 6.83
C ARG A 37 0.13 13.73 7.48
N ASP A 38 -0.79 13.13 6.72
CA ASP A 38 -2.13 12.80 7.18
C ASP A 38 -2.29 11.34 7.58
N PHE A 39 -1.18 10.58 7.61
CA PHE A 39 -1.18 9.18 8.03
C PHE A 39 -1.79 9.01 9.42
N TYR A 40 -1.50 9.91 10.36
CA TYR A 40 -2.06 9.88 11.72
C TYR A 40 -3.60 10.05 11.77
N ARG A 41 -4.23 10.52 10.69
CA ARG A 41 -5.69 10.67 10.57
C ARG A 41 -6.35 9.42 9.97
N ALA A 42 -5.56 8.53 9.38
CA ALA A 42 -6.07 7.35 8.70
C ALA A 42 -6.54 6.30 9.68
N LYS A 43 -7.58 5.57 9.29
CA LYS A 43 -8.16 4.48 10.07
C LYS A 43 -7.90 3.17 9.34
N GLU A 44 -7.62 2.13 10.11
CA GLU A 44 -7.46 0.77 9.60
C GLU A 44 -8.68 0.37 8.77
N HIS A 45 -8.42 -0.16 7.58
CA HIS A 45 -9.42 -0.62 6.63
C HIS A 45 -9.26 -2.11 6.34
N ILE A 46 -8.02 -2.59 6.24
CA ILE A 46 -7.67 -4.01 6.10
C ILE A 46 -6.48 -4.30 7.01
N ASN A 47 -6.62 -5.32 7.86
CA ASN A 47 -5.57 -5.77 8.78
C ASN A 47 -5.14 -7.18 8.38
N PHE A 48 -3.85 -7.39 8.19
CA PHE A 48 -3.26 -8.67 7.81
C PHE A 48 -2.61 -9.34 9.02
N LYS A 49 -2.54 -10.69 9.02
CA LYS A 49 -2.02 -11.51 10.14
C LYS A 49 -0.55 -11.24 10.47
N ASP A 50 0.24 -10.77 9.50
CA ASP A 50 1.65 -10.40 9.68
C ASP A 50 1.85 -9.00 10.28
N GLY A 51 0.75 -8.30 10.57
CA GLY A 51 0.72 -6.94 11.12
C GLY A 51 0.80 -5.85 10.06
N LEU A 52 0.85 -6.19 8.77
CA LEU A 52 0.64 -5.23 7.70
C LEU A 52 -0.79 -4.69 7.76
N THR A 53 -0.97 -3.42 7.44
CA THR A 53 -2.28 -2.76 7.49
C THR A 53 -2.46 -1.82 6.30
N ILE A 54 -3.65 -1.83 5.71
CA ILE A 54 -4.10 -0.77 4.79
C ILE A 54 -5.01 0.15 5.58
N LEU A 55 -4.71 1.45 5.54
CA LEU A 55 -5.49 2.49 6.20
C LEU A 55 -6.09 3.41 5.16
N THR A 56 -7.24 3.99 5.48
CA THR A 56 -7.90 4.98 4.63
C THR A 56 -8.20 6.24 5.41
N TRP A 57 -8.15 7.38 4.71
CA TRP A 57 -8.56 8.66 5.25
C TRP A 57 -9.31 9.44 4.18
N LYS A 58 -10.43 10.06 4.55
CA LYS A 58 -11.15 10.95 3.65
C LYS A 58 -10.87 12.40 4.05
N HIS A 59 -10.14 13.11 3.19
CA HIS A 59 -9.87 14.54 3.36
C HIS A 59 -11.20 15.33 3.32
N PRO A 60 -11.34 16.48 4.02
CA PRO A 60 -12.55 17.31 3.97
C PRO A 60 -13.04 17.71 2.57
N LEU A 61 -12.13 17.77 1.59
CA LEU A 61 -12.44 17.98 0.17
C LEU A 61 -12.94 16.71 -0.55
N GLN A 62 -13.33 15.69 0.21
CA GLN A 62 -13.81 14.39 -0.25
C GLN A 62 -12.80 13.55 -1.03
N ILE A 63 -11.50 13.88 -0.94
CA ILE A 63 -10.40 13.13 -1.55
C ILE A 63 -10.13 11.90 -0.69
N ASP A 64 -10.14 10.72 -1.30
CA ASP A 64 -9.86 9.45 -0.63
C ASP A 64 -8.36 9.18 -0.66
N HIS A 65 -7.75 9.13 0.52
CA HIS A 65 -6.36 8.73 0.75
C HIS A 65 -6.30 7.27 1.20
N VAL A 66 -5.23 6.59 0.81
CA VAL A 66 -4.88 5.24 1.20
C VAL A 66 -3.43 5.21 1.69
N PHE A 67 -3.17 4.39 2.70
CA PHE A 67 -1.84 4.19 3.26
C PHE A 67 -1.59 2.71 3.48
N VAL A 68 -0.32 2.30 3.44
CA VAL A 68 0.14 0.97 3.84
C VAL A 68 1.10 1.15 5.01
N ALA A 69 0.91 0.42 6.10
CA ALA A 69 1.79 0.45 7.25
C ALA A 69 2.18 -0.95 7.73
N ASN A 70 3.41 -1.09 8.21
CA ASN A 70 3.94 -2.34 8.74
C ASN A 70 3.44 -2.64 10.16
N LYS A 71 3.89 -3.78 10.71
CA LYS A 71 3.55 -4.21 12.09
C LYS A 71 4.02 -3.25 13.19
N GLN A 72 5.04 -2.44 12.92
CA GLN A 72 5.52 -1.37 13.82
C GLN A 72 4.69 -0.07 13.68
N LYS A 73 3.62 -0.08 12.87
CA LYS A 73 2.82 1.09 12.52
C LYS A 73 3.61 2.19 11.80
N GLU A 74 4.71 1.84 11.14
CA GLU A 74 5.44 2.74 10.27
C GLU A 74 4.78 2.75 8.90
N CYS A 75 4.53 3.94 8.37
CA CYS A 75 3.91 4.11 7.06
C CYS A 75 4.92 3.80 5.94
N LEU A 76 4.66 2.74 5.18
CA LEU A 76 5.46 2.30 4.03
C LEU A 76 5.07 3.01 2.74
N TYR A 77 3.79 3.40 2.62
CA TYR A 77 3.25 4.05 1.43
C TYR A 77 2.06 4.95 1.77
N GLY A 78 1.91 6.04 1.01
CA GLY A 78 0.72 6.89 1.02
C GLY A 78 0.37 7.32 -0.40
N GLY A 79 -0.92 7.29 -0.72
CA GLY A 79 -1.45 7.72 -2.00
C GLY A 79 -2.85 8.29 -1.86
N PHE A 80 -3.33 8.98 -2.89
CA PHE A 80 -4.71 9.45 -2.97
C PHE A 80 -5.24 9.39 -4.40
N VAL A 81 -6.57 9.37 -4.52
CA VAL A 81 -7.26 9.48 -5.80
C VAL A 81 -8.19 10.68 -5.81
N GLY A 82 -8.27 11.36 -6.95
CA GLY A 82 -9.30 12.38 -7.19
C GLY A 82 -10.71 11.78 -7.20
N LEU A 83 -11.74 12.62 -7.02
CA LEU A 83 -13.15 12.21 -6.89
C LEU A 83 -13.64 11.26 -7.99
N VAL A 84 -13.21 11.49 -9.24
CA VAL A 84 -13.59 10.68 -10.40
C VAL A 84 -13.13 9.22 -10.25
N HIS A 85 -12.05 8.99 -9.50
CA HIS A 85 -11.39 7.69 -9.35
C HIS A 85 -11.66 7.00 -8.01
N THR A 86 -12.42 7.62 -7.10
CA THR A 86 -12.85 7.04 -5.81
C THR A 86 -13.43 5.63 -5.95
N LYS A 87 -14.25 5.38 -6.97
CA LYS A 87 -14.84 4.04 -7.20
C LYS A 87 -13.76 3.00 -7.52
N SER A 88 -12.75 3.36 -8.29
CA SER A 88 -11.64 2.46 -8.64
C SER A 88 -10.85 2.07 -7.39
N LEU A 89 -10.48 3.03 -6.54
CA LEU A 89 -9.77 2.75 -5.30
C LEU A 89 -10.59 1.81 -4.40
N ARG A 90 -11.88 2.10 -4.19
CA ARG A 90 -12.74 1.24 -3.36
C ARG A 90 -12.86 -0.17 -3.90
N GLN A 91 -13.02 -0.31 -5.22
CA GLN A 91 -13.07 -1.62 -5.85
C GLN A 91 -11.77 -2.40 -5.63
N THR A 92 -10.61 -1.76 -5.82
CA THR A 92 -9.30 -2.39 -5.57
C THR A 92 -9.15 -2.83 -4.11
N LEU A 93 -9.60 -2.04 -3.14
CA LEU A 93 -9.58 -2.42 -1.72
C LEU A 93 -10.46 -3.65 -1.43
N GLU A 94 -11.66 -3.70 -2.01
CA GLU A 94 -12.54 -4.87 -1.88
C GLU A 94 -11.97 -6.11 -2.56
N GLU A 95 -11.29 -5.97 -3.70
CA GLU A 95 -10.60 -7.07 -4.35
C GLU A 95 -9.43 -7.60 -3.50
N ILE A 96 -8.62 -6.70 -2.92
CA ILE A 96 -7.55 -7.08 -1.97
C ILE A 96 -8.15 -7.84 -0.80
N LYS A 97 -9.24 -7.34 -0.20
CA LYS A 97 -9.89 -7.98 0.93
C LYS A 97 -10.40 -9.39 0.61
N ARG A 98 -10.97 -9.60 -0.58
CA ARG A 98 -11.42 -10.93 -1.03
C ARG A 98 -10.25 -11.88 -1.30
N GLU A 99 -9.23 -11.41 -2.00
CA GLU A 99 -8.07 -12.21 -2.38
C GLU A 99 -7.27 -12.69 -1.17
N TYR A 100 -7.09 -11.82 -0.18
CA TYR A 100 -6.30 -12.11 1.01
C TYR A 100 -7.15 -12.51 2.22
N HIS A 101 -8.41 -12.92 2.04
CA HIS A 101 -9.35 -13.24 3.14
C HIS A 101 -8.73 -14.16 4.21
N GLU A 102 -8.04 -15.23 3.80
CA GLU A 102 -7.37 -16.18 4.69
C GLU A 102 -6.18 -15.59 5.46
N HIS A 103 -5.66 -14.45 5.03
CA HIS A 103 -4.54 -13.72 5.62
C HIS A 103 -5.00 -12.52 6.46
N LEU A 104 -6.30 -12.28 6.58
CA LEU A 104 -6.83 -11.17 7.37
C LEU A 104 -6.83 -11.51 8.87
N TYR A 105 -6.65 -10.47 9.68
CA TYR A 105 -6.91 -10.49 11.11
C TYR A 105 -8.36 -10.02 11.32
N LEU A 106 -9.22 -10.90 11.85
CA LEU A 106 -10.64 -10.64 12.10
C LEU A 106 -10.87 -9.86 13.38
#